data_AF-A0A378VZD7-F1
#
_entry.id   AF-A0A378VZD7-F1
#
_cell.length_a   1.000
_cell.length_b   1.000
_cell.length_c   1.000
_cell.angle_alpha   90.00
_cell.angle_beta   90.00
_cell.angle_gamma   90.00
#
_symmetry.space_group_name_H-M   'P 1'
#
loop_
_entity.id
_entity.type
_entity.pdbx_description
1 polymer ?
#
loop_
_entity_poly.entity_id
_entity_poly.type
_entity_poly.pdbx_seq_one_letter_code
_entity_poly.pdbx_strand_id
1 'polypeptide(L)'
;MWRQGAGGNRQAALSNWANAKKALQEAQEHADAVIIERERLEWQFNELNQLDIKQGEWEALSQSHDSLAHSAELLQAAEEVGSKIDGDNGIQRHIYQCQKLLANLQNIEPRFAESLNMLASIEAELGEISANMRDVAGHSDINPNELAAQEQRMGELMGMARKYRIEPEELPAKLAEIEERLQSLQAAADLDALEHNVAHNFAEYQEAAHILSAMRHQAAGRLSSETTEHMQHLAMKGARFDIVLLPSSPTAHGLEQVQFQVAANKGNPPRPLNKVASGGELARISLALQVVASQYTQVPTLILMRSIPVLEGSG
;
A
#
# COMPACT_ATOMS: atom_id res chain seq x y z
N MET A 1 9.37 -16.88 -44.27
CA MET A 1 10.30 -16.79 -43.12
C MET A 1 10.40 -15.38 -42.52
N TRP A 2 10.42 -14.30 -43.32
CA TRP A 2 10.58 -12.91 -42.84
C TRP A 2 9.37 -12.24 -42.14
N ARG A 3 8.15 -12.77 -42.32
CA ARG A 3 6.93 -12.20 -41.69
C ARG A 3 6.73 -12.59 -40.22
N GLN A 4 7.27 -13.73 -39.79
CA GLN A 4 6.93 -14.30 -38.47
C GLN A 4 7.85 -13.84 -37.33
N GLY A 5 9.15 -13.65 -37.59
CA GLY A 5 10.10 -13.24 -36.54
C GLY A 5 9.98 -11.77 -36.12
N ALA A 6 10.02 -10.84 -37.07
CA ALA A 6 9.97 -9.40 -36.80
C ALA A 6 8.55 -8.90 -36.44
N GLY A 7 7.51 -9.56 -36.96
CA GLY A 7 6.11 -9.24 -36.64
C GLY A 7 5.71 -9.62 -35.22
N GLY A 8 6.16 -10.79 -34.75
CA GLY A 8 5.89 -11.28 -33.39
C GLY A 8 6.59 -10.46 -32.30
N ASN A 9 7.86 -10.10 -32.52
CA ASN A 9 8.63 -9.32 -31.55
C ASN A 9 8.02 -7.93 -31.30
N ARG A 10 7.55 -7.25 -32.36
CA ARG A 10 6.94 -5.92 -32.24
C ARG A 10 5.54 -5.94 -31.60
N GLN A 11 4.72 -6.94 -31.88
CA GLN A 11 3.41 -7.08 -31.23
C GLN A 11 3.56 -7.37 -29.74
N ALA A 12 4.54 -8.20 -29.37
CA ALA A 12 4.92 -8.42 -27.98
C ALA A 12 5.42 -7.14 -27.31
N ALA A 13 6.33 -6.39 -27.95
CA ALA A 13 6.83 -5.12 -27.43
C ALA A 13 5.73 -4.06 -27.23
N LEU A 14 4.77 -3.96 -28.19
CA LEU A 14 3.62 -3.07 -28.04
C LEU A 14 2.72 -3.48 -26.87
N SER A 15 2.47 -4.78 -26.72
CA SER A 15 1.68 -5.31 -25.60
C SER A 15 2.36 -5.05 -24.26
N ASN A 16 3.68 -5.25 -24.19
CA ASN A 16 4.46 -5.00 -22.97
C ASN A 16 4.46 -3.51 -22.61
N TRP A 17 4.66 -2.62 -23.59
CA TRP A 17 4.55 -1.18 -23.37
C TRP A 17 3.14 -0.75 -22.94
N ALA A 18 2.09 -1.29 -23.56
CA ALA A 18 0.71 -1.00 -23.17
C ALA A 18 0.40 -1.46 -21.74
N ASN A 19 0.88 -2.65 -21.37
CA ASN A 19 0.75 -3.19 -20.01
C ASN A 19 1.53 -2.35 -18.99
N ALA A 20 2.77 -1.98 -19.28
CA ALA A 20 3.58 -1.12 -18.42
C ALA A 20 2.93 0.27 -18.22
N LYS A 21 2.39 0.85 -19.30
CA LYS A 21 1.67 2.13 -19.24
C LYS A 21 0.41 2.04 -18.39
N LYS A 22 -0.33 0.94 -18.52
CA LYS A 22 -1.51 0.67 -17.69
C LYS A 22 -1.14 0.54 -16.22
N ALA A 23 -0.09 -0.21 -15.90
CA ALA A 23 0.41 -0.36 -14.53
C ALA A 23 0.86 0.98 -13.92
N LEU A 24 1.56 1.82 -14.68
CA LEU A 24 1.93 3.18 -14.25
C LEU A 24 0.69 4.05 -14.00
N GLN A 25 -0.30 3.99 -14.89
CA GLN A 25 -1.54 4.76 -14.73
C GLN A 25 -2.33 4.30 -13.49
N GLU A 26 -2.48 3.00 -13.27
CA GLU A 26 -3.12 2.45 -12.07
C GLU A 26 -2.35 2.88 -10.80
N ALA A 27 -1.02 2.83 -10.82
CA ALA A 27 -0.20 3.30 -9.71
C ALA A 27 -0.35 4.81 -9.45
N GLN A 28 -0.46 5.64 -10.50
CA GLN A 28 -0.69 7.08 -10.39
C GLN A 28 -2.10 7.41 -9.89
N GLU A 29 -3.13 6.71 -10.36
CA GLU A 29 -4.52 6.88 -9.91
C GLU A 29 -4.68 6.50 -8.43
N HIS A 30 -3.89 5.55 -7.95
CA HIS A 30 -3.87 5.13 -6.55
C HIS A 30 -2.79 5.82 -5.72
N ALA A 31 -1.94 6.68 -6.32
CA ALA A 31 -0.82 7.33 -5.62
C ALA A 31 -1.31 8.22 -4.48
N ASP A 32 -2.34 9.04 -4.72
CA ASP A 32 -2.91 9.91 -3.68
C ASP A 32 -3.46 9.10 -2.50
N ALA A 33 -4.13 7.97 -2.78
CA ALA A 33 -4.64 7.08 -1.76
C ALA A 33 -3.50 6.40 -0.97
N VAL A 34 -2.42 6.00 -1.63
CA VAL A 34 -1.22 5.43 -1.00
C VAL A 34 -0.50 6.47 -0.14
N ILE A 35 -0.39 7.71 -0.59
CA ILE A 35 0.21 8.81 0.17
C ILE A 35 -0.60 9.08 1.44
N ILE A 36 -1.91 9.23 1.33
CA ILE A 36 -2.80 9.46 2.48
C ILE A 36 -2.70 8.31 3.48
N GLU A 37 -2.70 7.06 2.99
CA GLU A 37 -2.58 5.89 3.85
C GLU A 37 -1.20 5.81 4.52
N ARG A 38 -0.13 6.17 3.80
CA ARG A 38 1.22 6.24 4.38
C ARG A 38 1.31 7.29 5.47
N GLU A 39 0.83 8.51 5.23
CA GLU A 39 0.80 9.58 6.24
C GLU A 39 0.00 9.16 7.49
N ARG A 40 -1.14 8.49 7.30
CA ARG A 40 -1.95 7.94 8.39
C ARG A 40 -1.16 6.91 9.21
N LEU A 41 -0.46 6.00 8.56
CA LEU A 41 0.34 4.95 9.21
C LEU A 41 1.60 5.52 9.87
N GLU A 42 2.28 6.49 9.24
CA GLU A 42 3.44 7.20 9.83
C GLU A 42 3.04 7.93 11.10
N TRP A 43 1.88 8.57 11.11
CA TRP A 43 1.37 9.21 12.31
C TRP A 43 1.09 8.21 13.44
N GLN A 44 0.45 7.07 13.13
CA GLN A 44 0.22 6.00 14.11
C GLN A 44 1.52 5.38 14.63
N PHE A 45 2.47 5.14 13.73
CA PHE A 45 3.78 4.62 14.07
C PHE A 45 4.51 5.55 15.03
N ASN A 46 4.60 6.84 14.70
CA ASN A 46 5.28 7.82 15.55
C ASN A 46 4.63 7.92 16.93
N GLU A 47 3.30 7.89 17.01
CA GLU A 47 2.60 7.91 18.28
C GLU A 47 2.89 6.68 19.15
N LEU A 48 2.81 5.47 18.57
CA LEU A 48 3.08 4.23 19.31
C LEU A 48 4.55 4.08 19.66
N ASN A 49 5.45 4.48 18.75
CA ASN A 49 6.89 4.41 18.94
C ASN A 49 7.37 5.39 20.03
N GLN A 50 6.68 6.53 20.22
CA GLN A 50 7.01 7.48 21.28
C GLN A 50 6.80 6.90 22.70
N LEU A 51 5.92 5.91 22.86
CA LEU A 51 5.72 5.23 24.13
C LEU A 51 6.85 4.26 24.49
N ASP A 52 7.72 3.90 23.54
CA ASP A 52 8.84 2.96 23.72
C ASP A 52 8.40 1.67 24.45
N ILE A 53 7.31 1.06 23.93
CA ILE A 53 6.68 -0.10 24.56
C ILE A 53 7.56 -1.33 24.38
N LYS A 54 7.88 -2.01 25.48
CA LYS A 54 8.66 -3.24 25.44
C LYS A 54 7.76 -4.46 25.39
N GLN A 55 8.25 -5.51 24.75
CA GLN A 55 7.55 -6.79 24.73
C GLN A 55 7.51 -7.40 26.13
N GLY A 56 6.32 -7.80 26.59
CA GLY A 56 6.09 -8.32 27.94
C GLY A 56 6.06 -7.24 29.04
N GLU A 57 6.09 -5.95 28.68
CA GLU A 57 6.10 -4.86 29.66
C GLU A 57 4.80 -4.83 30.47
N TRP A 58 3.66 -5.03 29.81
CA TRP A 58 2.36 -5.00 30.47
C TRP A 58 2.24 -6.10 31.52
N GLU A 59 2.62 -7.32 31.19
CA GLU A 59 2.55 -8.48 32.09
C GLU A 59 3.47 -8.28 33.30
N ALA A 60 4.68 -7.74 33.07
CA ALA A 60 5.61 -7.42 34.14
C ALA A 60 5.06 -6.30 35.06
N LEU A 61 4.48 -5.25 34.49
CA LEU A 61 3.87 -4.16 35.25
C LEU A 61 2.66 -4.64 36.03
N SER A 62 1.76 -5.43 35.42
CA SER A 62 0.56 -5.95 36.09
C SER A 62 0.90 -6.85 37.27
N GLN A 63 1.87 -7.76 37.11
CA GLN A 63 2.31 -8.61 38.22
C GLN A 63 2.95 -7.80 39.35
N SER A 64 3.79 -6.82 39.00
CA SER A 64 4.43 -5.95 40.01
C SER A 64 3.40 -5.08 40.73
N HIS A 65 2.45 -4.51 40.01
CA HIS A 65 1.40 -3.65 40.56
C HIS A 65 0.55 -4.42 41.55
N ASP A 66 0.10 -5.63 41.22
CA ASP A 66 -0.69 -6.45 42.13
C ASP A 66 0.08 -6.69 43.44
N SER A 67 1.36 -7.07 43.36
CA SER A 67 2.17 -7.25 44.56
C SER A 67 2.29 -5.97 45.39
N LEU A 68 2.57 -4.82 44.76
CA LEU A 68 2.74 -3.55 45.46
C LEU A 68 1.43 -3.03 46.07
N ALA A 69 0.30 -3.20 45.37
CA ALA A 69 -1.02 -2.79 45.85
C ALA A 69 -1.42 -3.57 47.11
N HIS A 70 -1.25 -4.90 47.12
CA HIS A 70 -1.53 -5.71 48.31
C HIS A 70 -0.64 -5.30 49.49
N SER A 71 0.66 -5.06 49.23
CA SER A 71 1.56 -4.58 50.26
C SER A 71 1.10 -3.20 50.79
N ALA A 72 0.68 -2.29 49.92
CA ALA A 72 0.24 -0.95 50.31
C ALA A 72 -1.04 -0.99 51.17
N GLU A 73 -1.99 -1.86 50.82
CA GLU A 73 -3.19 -2.11 51.63
C GLU A 73 -2.82 -2.66 53.03
N LEU A 74 -1.86 -3.59 53.11
CA LEU A 74 -1.40 -4.13 54.40
C LEU A 74 -0.73 -3.05 55.26
N LEU A 75 0.10 -2.20 54.66
CA LEU A 75 0.77 -1.09 55.34
C LEU A 75 -0.27 -0.10 55.89
N GLN A 76 -1.21 0.33 55.05
CA GLN A 76 -2.28 1.24 55.46
C GLN A 76 -3.12 0.66 56.60
N ALA A 77 -3.51 -0.62 56.50
CA ALA A 77 -4.26 -1.29 57.56
C ALA A 77 -3.46 -1.36 58.88
N ALA A 78 -2.17 -1.67 58.82
CA ALA A 78 -1.30 -1.72 59.99
C ALA A 78 -1.16 -0.34 60.66
N GLU A 79 -0.96 0.72 59.88
CA GLU A 79 -0.89 2.10 60.37
C GLU A 79 -2.21 2.56 61.00
N GLU A 80 -3.34 2.29 60.33
CA GLU A 80 -4.67 2.65 60.83
C GLU A 80 -5.01 1.93 62.14
N VAL A 81 -4.72 0.63 62.23
CA VAL A 81 -4.94 -0.15 63.45
C VAL A 81 -3.99 0.32 64.56
N GLY A 82 -2.71 0.53 64.25
CA GLY A 82 -1.73 1.07 65.20
C GLY A 82 -2.18 2.42 65.78
N SER A 83 -2.65 3.33 64.93
CA SER A 83 -3.19 4.63 65.33
C SER A 83 -4.45 4.53 66.20
N LYS A 84 -5.35 3.57 65.91
CA LYS A 84 -6.54 3.32 66.76
C LYS A 84 -6.19 2.76 68.14
N ILE A 85 -5.06 2.05 68.29
CA ILE A 85 -4.64 1.45 69.56
C ILE A 85 -3.81 2.43 70.40
N ASP A 86 -2.73 2.98 69.82
CA ASP A 86 -1.65 3.74 70.48
C ASP A 86 -1.63 5.25 70.09
N GLY A 87 -2.58 5.70 69.27
CA GLY A 87 -2.68 7.12 68.89
C GLY A 87 -3.11 8.03 70.03
N ASP A 88 -3.10 9.35 69.79
CA ASP A 88 -3.46 10.37 70.79
C ASP A 88 -4.84 10.16 71.44
N ASN A 89 -5.78 9.56 70.72
CA ASN A 89 -7.09 9.17 71.26
C ASN A 89 -7.35 7.64 71.10
N GLY A 90 -6.30 6.85 71.29
CA GLY A 90 -6.33 5.40 71.13
C GLY A 90 -7.02 4.67 72.29
N ILE A 91 -7.36 3.39 72.03
CA ILE A 91 -8.04 2.51 73.00
C ILE A 91 -7.22 2.37 74.30
N GLN A 92 -5.89 2.29 74.21
CA GLN A 92 -5.02 2.17 75.39
C GLN A 92 -5.19 3.35 76.36
N ARG A 93 -5.37 4.57 75.84
CA ARG A 93 -5.61 5.76 76.65
C ARG A 93 -6.93 5.67 77.42
N HIS A 94 -7.98 5.16 76.79
CA HIS A 94 -9.28 4.96 77.44
C HIS A 94 -9.24 3.85 78.50
N ILE A 95 -8.53 2.75 78.23
CA ILE A 95 -8.31 1.68 79.21
C ILE A 95 -7.58 2.21 80.44
N TYR A 96 -6.50 2.99 80.23
CA TYR A 96 -5.77 3.62 81.32
C TYR A 96 -6.66 4.56 82.17
N GLN A 97 -7.56 5.33 81.54
CA GLN A 97 -8.54 6.15 82.26
C GLN A 97 -9.51 5.31 83.10
N CYS A 98 -10.02 4.19 82.56
CA CYS A 98 -10.89 3.26 83.28
C CYS A 98 -10.17 2.61 84.47
N GLN A 99 -8.93 2.12 84.27
CA GLN A 99 -8.11 1.56 85.33
C GLN A 99 -7.91 2.57 86.46
N LYS A 100 -7.58 3.83 86.13
CA LYS A 100 -7.38 4.90 87.13
C LYS A 100 -8.65 5.18 87.94
N LEU A 101 -9.82 5.21 87.30
CA LEU A 101 -11.10 5.42 87.99
C LEU A 101 -11.45 4.28 88.94
N LEU A 102 -11.30 3.03 88.49
CA LEU A 102 -11.60 1.85 89.30
C LEU A 102 -10.60 1.68 90.46
N ALA A 103 -9.31 1.92 90.23
CA ALA A 103 -8.28 1.83 91.25
C ALA A 103 -8.54 2.79 92.42
N ASN A 104 -9.01 4.01 92.13
CA ASN A 104 -9.36 5.00 93.17
C ASN A 104 -10.52 4.55 94.08
N LEU A 105 -11.39 3.65 93.60
CA LEU A 105 -12.59 3.19 94.32
C LEU A 105 -12.46 1.75 94.84
N GLN A 106 -11.33 1.08 94.59
CA GLN A 106 -11.11 -0.33 94.92
C GLN A 106 -11.26 -0.62 96.43
N ASN A 107 -10.86 0.32 97.29
CA ASN A 107 -11.02 0.19 98.74
C ASN A 107 -12.50 0.22 99.20
N ILE A 108 -13.40 0.75 98.36
CA ILE A 108 -14.83 0.88 98.65
C ILE A 108 -15.60 -0.33 98.11
N GLU A 109 -15.30 -0.78 96.89
CA GLU A 109 -15.90 -1.96 96.27
C GLU A 109 -14.79 -2.94 95.83
N PRO A 110 -14.46 -3.94 96.67
CA PRO A 110 -13.37 -4.88 96.41
C PRO A 110 -13.52 -5.69 95.11
N ARG A 111 -14.75 -5.86 94.59
CA ARG A 111 -14.99 -6.56 93.31
C ARG A 111 -14.32 -5.88 92.11
N PHE A 112 -13.98 -4.60 92.20
CA PHE A 112 -13.23 -3.90 91.15
C PHE A 112 -11.80 -4.43 90.97
N ALA A 113 -11.23 -5.14 91.95
CA ALA A 113 -9.90 -5.75 91.82
C ALA A 113 -9.83 -6.75 90.66
N GLU A 114 -10.88 -7.54 90.45
CA GLU A 114 -10.95 -8.51 89.36
C GLU A 114 -11.00 -7.81 87.99
N SER A 115 -11.83 -6.77 87.88
CA SER A 115 -11.92 -5.93 86.67
C SER A 115 -10.60 -5.21 86.35
N LEU A 116 -9.87 -4.73 87.37
CA LEU A 116 -8.55 -4.12 87.20
C LEU A 116 -7.54 -5.12 86.64
N ASN A 117 -7.54 -6.37 87.12
CA ASN A 117 -6.67 -7.42 86.58
C ASN A 117 -7.01 -7.74 85.11
N MET A 118 -8.29 -7.82 84.77
CA MET A 118 -8.71 -8.03 83.37
C MET A 118 -8.29 -6.87 82.47
N LEU A 119 -8.46 -5.61 82.91
CA LEU A 119 -8.03 -4.43 82.16
C LEU A 119 -6.50 -4.38 81.97
N ALA A 120 -5.71 -4.81 82.95
CA ALA A 120 -4.26 -4.91 82.83
C ALA A 120 -3.84 -5.97 81.80
N SER A 121 -4.54 -7.11 81.76
CA SER A 121 -4.32 -8.14 80.73
C SER A 121 -4.63 -7.62 79.32
N ILE A 122 -5.77 -6.92 79.16
CA ILE A 122 -6.16 -6.34 77.86
C ILE A 122 -5.14 -5.29 77.41
N GLU A 123 -4.62 -4.46 78.33
CA GLU A 123 -3.59 -3.47 78.00
C GLU A 123 -2.31 -4.12 77.48
N ALA A 124 -1.87 -5.22 78.10
CA ALA A 124 -0.71 -5.99 77.66
C ALA A 124 -0.92 -6.58 76.25
N GLU A 125 -2.09 -7.20 76.00
CA GLU A 125 -2.43 -7.73 74.67
C GLU A 125 -2.49 -6.63 73.60
N LEU A 126 -3.05 -5.47 73.91
CA LEU A 126 -3.04 -4.32 73.00
C LEU A 126 -1.63 -3.80 72.71
N GLY A 127 -0.74 -3.85 73.71
CA GLY A 127 0.68 -3.51 73.54
C GLY A 127 1.38 -4.44 72.54
N GLU A 128 1.10 -5.74 72.62
CA GLU A 128 1.62 -6.74 71.69
C GLU A 128 1.06 -6.55 70.27
N ILE A 129 -0.24 -6.28 70.14
CA ILE A 129 -0.86 -5.96 68.84
C ILE A 129 -0.22 -4.71 68.23
N SER A 130 -0.01 -3.65 69.01
CA SER A 130 0.65 -2.41 68.54
C SER A 130 2.09 -2.67 68.09
N ALA A 131 2.85 -3.50 68.81
CA ALA A 131 4.18 -3.93 68.37
C ALA A 131 4.12 -4.69 67.04
N ASN A 132 3.22 -5.64 66.90
CA ASN A 132 3.02 -6.39 65.65
C ASN A 132 2.66 -5.48 64.47
N MET A 133 1.79 -4.49 64.67
CA MET A 133 1.45 -3.50 63.63
C MET A 133 2.65 -2.65 63.23
N ARG A 134 3.48 -2.22 64.18
CA ARG A 134 4.74 -1.50 63.90
C ARG A 134 5.72 -2.38 63.11
N ASP A 135 5.82 -3.65 63.44
CA ASP A 135 6.70 -4.58 62.72
C ASP A 135 6.24 -4.79 61.28
N VAL A 136 4.92 -4.95 61.04
CA VAL A 136 4.35 -5.02 59.68
C VAL A 136 4.61 -3.73 58.92
N ALA A 137 4.40 -2.56 59.54
CA ALA A 137 4.65 -1.28 58.91
C ALA A 137 6.15 -1.04 58.60
N GLY A 138 7.05 -1.54 59.46
CA GLY A 138 8.50 -1.41 59.31
C GLY A 138 9.15 -2.38 58.31
N HIS A 139 8.49 -3.50 57.99
CA HIS A 139 9.00 -4.49 57.02
C HIS A 139 8.50 -4.28 55.59
N SER A 140 7.57 -3.35 55.37
CA SER A 140 7.10 -3.03 54.02
C SER A 140 8.12 -2.17 53.30
N ASP A 141 8.95 -2.79 52.44
CA ASP A 141 9.83 -2.15 51.45
C ASP A 141 9.04 -1.45 50.33
N ILE A 142 7.83 -0.94 50.61
CA ILE A 142 6.97 -0.31 49.63
C ILE A 142 7.40 1.13 49.48
N ASN A 143 7.85 1.48 48.28
CA ASN A 143 8.07 2.87 47.91
C ASN A 143 6.78 3.40 47.25
N PRO A 144 6.01 4.29 47.91
CA PRO A 144 4.77 4.83 47.35
C PRO A 144 4.98 5.55 46.00
N ASN A 145 6.18 6.09 45.80
CA ASN A 145 6.53 6.75 44.54
C ASN A 145 6.70 5.74 43.39
N GLU A 146 7.12 4.51 43.67
CA GLU A 146 7.23 3.45 42.66
C GLU A 146 5.85 2.96 42.22
N LEU A 147 4.93 2.75 43.17
CA LEU A 147 3.54 2.39 42.84
C LEU A 147 2.88 3.47 41.97
N ALA A 148 3.01 4.75 42.34
CA ALA A 148 2.45 5.85 41.56
C ALA A 148 3.07 5.94 40.14
N ALA A 149 4.37 5.70 40.00
CA ALA A 149 5.04 5.66 38.70
C ALA A 149 4.56 4.49 37.83
N GLN A 150 4.33 3.31 38.43
CA GLN A 150 3.78 2.15 37.73
C GLN A 150 2.33 2.40 37.29
N GLU A 151 1.48 2.95 38.17
CA GLU A 151 0.11 3.32 37.83
C GLU A 151 0.05 4.34 36.68
N GLN A 152 0.95 5.33 36.69
CA GLN A 152 1.07 6.29 35.59
C GLN A 152 1.42 5.57 34.28
N ARG A 153 2.44 4.70 34.29
CA ARG A 153 2.87 3.97 33.09
C ARG A 153 1.77 3.03 32.59
N MET A 154 1.09 2.31 33.48
CA MET A 154 -0.07 1.47 33.13
C MET A 154 -1.21 2.32 32.53
N GLY A 155 -1.45 3.51 33.08
CA GLY A 155 -2.43 4.46 32.56
C GLY A 155 -2.12 4.95 31.13
N GLU A 156 -0.86 5.22 30.83
CA GLU A 156 -0.38 5.57 29.48
C GLU A 156 -0.66 4.42 28.49
N LEU A 157 -0.26 3.19 28.85
CA LEU A 157 -0.49 2.00 28.03
C LEU A 157 -1.97 1.72 27.80
N MET A 158 -2.79 1.75 28.86
CA MET A 158 -4.26 1.59 28.75
C MET A 158 -4.91 2.71 27.93
N GLY A 159 -4.42 3.95 28.04
CA GLY A 159 -4.88 5.07 27.23
C GLY A 159 -4.67 4.81 25.75
N MET A 160 -3.47 4.33 25.40
CA MET A 160 -3.13 4.01 24.03
C MET A 160 -3.91 2.78 23.50
N ALA A 161 -3.98 1.71 24.29
CA ALA A 161 -4.75 0.51 23.97
C ALA A 161 -6.22 0.83 23.64
N ARG A 162 -6.86 1.70 24.44
CA ARG A 162 -8.23 2.19 24.18
C ARG A 162 -8.36 2.96 22.87
N LYS A 163 -7.36 3.75 22.50
CA LYS A 163 -7.35 4.51 21.23
C LYS A 163 -7.36 3.56 20.03
N TYR A 164 -6.60 2.48 20.10
CA TYR A 164 -6.50 1.46 19.06
C TYR A 164 -7.55 0.33 19.18
N ARG A 165 -8.33 0.32 20.26
CA ARG A 165 -9.36 -0.70 20.58
C ARG A 165 -8.79 -2.12 20.65
N ILE A 166 -7.64 -2.25 21.28
CA ILE A 166 -6.92 -3.51 21.52
C ILE A 166 -6.61 -3.64 23.00
N GLU A 167 -6.16 -4.81 23.42
CA GLU A 167 -5.61 -4.99 24.76
C GLU A 167 -4.20 -4.38 24.87
N PRO A 168 -3.76 -3.91 26.05
CA PRO A 168 -2.43 -3.34 26.23
C PRO A 168 -1.28 -4.27 25.82
N GLU A 169 -1.46 -5.58 26.02
CA GLU A 169 -0.51 -6.65 25.63
C GLU A 169 -0.29 -6.72 24.12
N GLU A 170 -1.27 -6.27 23.33
CA GLU A 170 -1.24 -6.33 21.87
C GLU A 170 -0.55 -5.11 21.23
N LEU A 171 -0.26 -4.05 22.00
CA LEU A 171 0.36 -2.83 21.49
C LEU A 171 1.69 -3.07 20.74
N PRO A 172 2.63 -3.90 21.24
CA PRO A 172 3.87 -4.20 20.52
C PRO A 172 3.61 -4.91 19.18
N ALA A 173 2.65 -5.84 19.15
CA ALA A 173 2.27 -6.52 17.92
C ALA A 173 1.64 -5.53 16.93
N LYS A 174 0.85 -4.58 17.41
CA LYS A 174 0.26 -3.54 16.57
C LYS A 174 1.30 -2.61 15.96
N LEU A 175 2.33 -2.24 16.73
CA LEU A 175 3.44 -1.43 16.23
C LEU A 175 4.18 -2.17 15.10
N ALA A 176 4.48 -3.45 15.29
CA ALA A 176 5.12 -4.28 14.26
C ALA A 176 4.27 -4.42 13.00
N GLU A 177 2.94 -4.60 13.13
CA GLU A 177 2.00 -4.65 12.00
C GLU A 177 2.04 -3.33 11.18
N ILE A 178 2.06 -2.20 11.87
CA ILE A 178 2.12 -0.87 11.23
C ILE A 178 3.46 -0.68 10.51
N GLU A 179 4.57 -1.08 11.14
CA GLU A 179 5.91 -1.01 10.55
C GLU A 179 6.02 -1.86 9.28
N GLU A 180 5.55 -3.11 9.33
CA GLU A 180 5.52 -4.00 8.16
C GLU A 180 4.66 -3.39 7.04
N ARG A 181 3.51 -2.81 7.40
CA ARG A 181 2.64 -2.16 6.42
C ARG A 181 3.30 -0.96 5.76
N LEU A 182 4.01 -0.12 6.53
CA LEU A 182 4.78 1.01 6.00
C LEU A 182 5.86 0.57 5.02
N GLN A 183 6.63 -0.47 5.37
CA GLN A 183 7.64 -1.05 4.48
C GLN A 183 7.01 -1.57 3.18
N SER A 184 5.85 -2.24 3.26
CA SER A 184 5.14 -2.75 2.08
C SER A 184 4.66 -1.64 1.15
N LEU A 185 4.17 -0.51 1.70
CA LEU A 185 3.73 0.65 0.92
C LEU A 185 4.91 1.36 0.24
N GLN A 186 6.06 1.42 0.90
CA GLN A 186 7.26 2.00 0.33
C GLN A 186 7.78 1.19 -0.87
N ALA A 187 7.69 -0.14 -0.82
CA ALA A 187 8.04 -1.01 -1.95
C ALA A 187 7.03 -0.93 -3.11
N ALA A 188 5.74 -0.68 -2.83
CA ALA A 188 4.69 -0.57 -3.85
C ALA A 188 4.67 0.79 -4.57
N ALA A 189 5.29 1.82 -4.01
CA ALA A 189 5.24 3.20 -4.49
C ALA A 189 6.44 3.61 -5.38
N ASP A 190 7.22 2.67 -5.91
CA ASP A 190 8.36 2.99 -6.80
C ASP A 190 7.86 3.41 -8.20
N LEU A 191 7.26 4.59 -8.27
CA LEU A 191 6.81 5.23 -9.49
C LEU A 191 7.98 5.46 -10.45
N ASP A 192 9.18 5.75 -9.93
CA ASP A 192 10.39 5.94 -10.72
C ASP A 192 10.77 4.66 -11.49
N ALA A 193 10.70 3.49 -10.83
CA ALA A 193 10.91 2.21 -11.48
C ALA A 193 9.83 1.90 -12.55
N LEU A 194 8.57 2.25 -12.28
CA LEU A 194 7.48 2.08 -13.25
C LEU A 194 7.65 3.01 -14.47
N GLU A 195 8.04 4.27 -14.28
CA GLU A 195 8.35 5.21 -15.35
C GLU A 195 9.53 4.72 -16.20
N HIS A 196 10.58 4.23 -15.54
CA HIS A 196 11.73 3.64 -16.23
C HIS A 196 11.32 2.42 -17.06
N ASN A 197 10.47 1.55 -16.53
CA ASN A 197 9.96 0.39 -17.23
C ASN A 197 9.11 0.79 -18.46
N VAL A 198 8.27 1.81 -18.34
CA VAL A 198 7.50 2.35 -19.49
C VAL A 198 8.45 2.89 -20.57
N ALA A 199 9.47 3.67 -20.18
CA ALA A 199 10.46 4.22 -21.10
C ALA A 199 11.25 3.12 -21.82
N HIS A 200 11.67 2.10 -21.09
CA HIS A 200 12.38 0.94 -21.63
C HIS A 200 11.55 0.20 -22.68
N ASN A 201 10.32 -0.22 -22.34
CA ASN A 201 9.45 -0.94 -23.28
C ASN A 201 9.07 -0.08 -24.50
N PHE A 202 8.95 1.24 -24.33
CA PHE A 202 8.71 2.16 -25.45
C PHE A 202 9.91 2.23 -26.40
N ALA A 203 11.14 2.21 -25.87
CA ALA A 203 12.35 2.16 -26.67
C ALA A 203 12.46 0.85 -27.47
N GLU A 204 12.17 -0.29 -26.85
CA GLU A 204 12.14 -1.59 -27.55
C GLU A 204 11.11 -1.63 -28.69
N TYR A 205 9.91 -1.09 -28.44
CA TYR A 205 8.89 -0.96 -29.49
C TYR A 205 9.36 -0.06 -30.64
N GLN A 206 9.95 1.10 -30.32
CA GLN A 206 10.43 2.04 -31.33
C GLN A 206 11.51 1.43 -32.21
N GLU A 207 12.49 0.72 -31.63
CA GLU A 207 13.54 0.07 -32.39
C GLU A 207 12.96 -0.95 -33.38
N ALA A 208 12.05 -1.82 -32.92
CA ALA A 208 11.37 -2.78 -33.77
C ALA A 208 10.51 -2.09 -34.87
N ALA A 209 9.91 -0.94 -34.56
CA ALA A 209 9.11 -0.19 -35.51
C ALA A 209 9.96 0.57 -36.55
N HIS A 210 11.13 1.08 -36.17
CA HIS A 210 12.08 1.73 -37.08
C HIS A 210 12.68 0.73 -38.07
N ILE A 211 13.06 -0.48 -37.61
CA ILE A 211 13.51 -1.55 -38.50
C ILE A 211 12.42 -1.86 -39.54
N LEU A 212 11.16 -1.99 -39.10
CA LEU A 212 10.03 -2.22 -40.01
C LEU A 212 9.81 -1.06 -40.98
N SER A 213 9.90 0.19 -40.51
CA SER A 213 9.77 1.39 -41.34
C SER A 213 10.84 1.43 -42.43
N ALA A 214 12.11 1.14 -42.11
CA ALA A 214 13.19 1.08 -43.09
C ALA A 214 12.92 0.03 -44.17
N MET A 215 12.49 -1.18 -43.76
CA MET A 215 12.11 -2.24 -44.69
C MET A 215 10.91 -1.85 -45.57
N ARG A 216 9.93 -1.13 -45.01
CA ARG A 216 8.76 -0.64 -45.74
C ARG A 216 9.11 0.42 -46.75
N HIS A 217 9.96 1.37 -46.40
CA HIS A 217 10.42 2.40 -47.34
C HIS A 217 11.11 1.78 -48.55
N GLN A 218 11.98 0.79 -48.32
CA GLN A 218 12.63 0.06 -49.41
C GLN A 218 11.63 -0.70 -50.29
N ALA A 219 10.69 -1.43 -49.66
CA ALA A 219 9.67 -2.19 -50.38
C ALA A 219 8.68 -1.26 -51.14
N ALA A 220 8.30 -0.14 -50.54
CA ALA A 220 7.43 0.87 -51.12
C ALA A 220 8.06 1.48 -52.37
N GLY A 221 9.33 1.91 -52.30
CA GLY A 221 10.06 2.46 -53.45
C GLY A 221 10.16 1.46 -54.60
N ARG A 222 10.51 0.20 -54.30
CA ARG A 222 10.59 -0.87 -55.32
C ARG A 222 9.24 -1.14 -55.97
N LEU A 223 8.20 -1.37 -55.17
CA LEU A 223 6.85 -1.68 -55.66
C LEU A 223 6.26 -0.49 -56.45
N SER A 224 6.53 0.75 -56.02
CA SER A 224 6.14 1.97 -56.76
C SER A 224 6.77 2.05 -58.15
N SER A 225 8.08 1.79 -58.23
CA SER A 225 8.81 1.83 -59.50
C SER A 225 8.30 0.77 -60.48
N GLU A 226 8.21 -0.47 -60.02
CA GLU A 226 7.76 -1.61 -60.84
C GLU A 226 6.29 -1.44 -61.28
N THR A 227 5.41 -1.00 -60.38
CA THR A 227 4.00 -0.74 -60.73
C THR A 227 3.89 0.40 -61.74
N THR A 228 4.68 1.45 -61.59
CA THR A 228 4.72 2.58 -62.54
C THR A 228 5.18 2.14 -63.93
N GLU A 229 6.18 1.25 -64.01
CA GLU A 229 6.67 0.69 -65.27
C GLU A 229 5.60 -0.17 -65.97
N HIS A 230 4.94 -1.06 -65.24
CA HIS A 230 3.85 -1.87 -65.79
C HIS A 230 2.65 -1.01 -66.23
N MET A 231 2.34 0.06 -65.51
CA MET A 231 1.29 1.01 -65.90
C MET A 231 1.58 1.68 -67.26
N GLN A 232 2.86 1.96 -67.59
CA GLN A 232 3.20 2.53 -68.92
C GLN A 232 2.80 1.58 -70.06
N HIS A 233 2.88 0.27 -69.83
CA HIS A 233 2.55 -0.77 -70.82
C HIS A 233 1.04 -1.03 -70.95
N LEU A 234 0.23 -0.57 -69.98
CA LEU A 234 -1.23 -0.77 -69.93
C LEU A 234 -2.02 0.46 -70.43
N ALA A 235 -1.52 1.12 -71.48
CA ALA A 235 -2.13 2.31 -72.09
C ALA A 235 -2.31 3.51 -71.12
N MET A 236 -1.50 3.59 -70.06
CA MET A 236 -1.47 4.72 -69.10
C MET A 236 -0.14 5.49 -69.19
N LYS A 237 0.23 5.92 -70.41
CA LYS A 237 1.49 6.63 -70.65
C LYS A 237 1.53 7.96 -69.88
N GLY A 238 2.52 8.13 -69.02
CA GLY A 238 2.70 9.33 -68.20
C GLY A 238 2.04 9.28 -66.82
N ALA A 239 1.39 8.17 -66.46
CA ALA A 239 0.88 7.95 -65.10
C ALA A 239 2.00 7.52 -64.15
N ARG A 240 1.89 7.84 -62.86
CA ARG A 240 2.85 7.45 -61.80
C ARG A 240 2.11 6.91 -60.59
N PHE A 241 2.65 5.86 -59.98
CA PHE A 241 2.14 5.25 -58.76
C PHE A 241 3.17 5.36 -57.62
N ASP A 242 2.76 6.00 -56.53
CA ASP A 242 3.59 6.25 -55.36
C ASP A 242 2.95 5.63 -54.12
N ILE A 243 3.76 4.93 -53.32
CA ILE A 243 3.37 4.38 -52.02
C ILE A 243 4.00 5.30 -50.97
N VAL A 244 3.17 6.06 -50.26
CA VAL A 244 3.61 6.99 -49.23
C VAL A 244 3.33 6.41 -47.85
N LEU A 245 4.34 6.46 -46.98
CA LEU A 245 4.23 6.05 -45.58
C LEU A 245 3.97 7.32 -44.75
N LEU A 246 2.73 7.48 -44.28
CA LEU A 246 2.35 8.63 -43.46
C LEU A 246 2.61 8.33 -41.98
N PRO A 247 3.25 9.22 -41.21
CA PRO A 247 3.45 9.02 -39.78
C PRO A 247 2.13 8.80 -39.04
N SER A 248 2.10 7.83 -38.13
CA SER A 248 0.96 7.53 -37.27
C SER A 248 1.41 7.32 -35.82
N SER A 249 0.46 7.41 -34.88
CA SER A 249 0.69 6.95 -33.51
C SER A 249 1.14 5.47 -33.49
N PRO A 250 1.86 5.02 -32.45
CA PRO A 250 2.23 3.63 -32.26
C PRO A 250 1.05 2.67 -32.43
N THR A 251 1.11 1.79 -33.41
CA THR A 251 0.09 0.75 -33.63
C THR A 251 0.69 -0.65 -33.67
N ALA A 252 -0.21 -1.64 -33.63
CA ALA A 252 0.10 -3.04 -33.93
C ALA A 252 0.57 -3.27 -35.38
N HIS A 253 0.59 -2.24 -36.22
CA HIS A 253 1.17 -2.26 -37.56
C HIS A 253 2.40 -1.35 -37.72
N GLY A 254 2.90 -0.71 -36.66
CA GLY A 254 4.06 0.19 -36.70
C GLY A 254 3.70 1.66 -36.58
N LEU A 255 4.62 2.54 -36.99
CA LEU A 255 4.55 4.00 -36.88
C LEU A 255 3.99 4.69 -38.12
N GLU A 256 3.42 3.93 -39.05
CA GLU A 256 3.06 4.44 -40.37
C GLU A 256 1.75 3.86 -40.87
N GLN A 257 0.98 4.72 -41.52
CA GLN A 257 -0.15 4.34 -42.36
C GLN A 257 0.27 4.35 -43.83
N VAL A 258 0.10 3.22 -44.51
CA VAL A 258 0.39 3.10 -45.95
C VAL A 258 -0.70 3.79 -46.76
N GLN A 259 -0.32 4.73 -47.63
CA GLN A 259 -1.22 5.41 -48.55
C GLN A 259 -0.75 5.23 -50.00
N PHE A 260 -1.64 4.70 -50.84
CA PHE A 260 -1.41 4.61 -52.28
C PHE A 260 -1.84 5.90 -52.97
N GLN A 261 -0.94 6.51 -53.72
CA GLN A 261 -1.16 7.73 -54.48
C GLN A 261 -0.89 7.51 -55.97
N VAL A 262 -1.68 8.17 -56.82
CA VAL A 262 -1.58 8.07 -58.27
C VAL A 262 -1.61 9.45 -58.89
N ALA A 263 -0.73 9.67 -59.86
CA ALA A 263 -0.81 10.76 -60.82
C ALA A 263 -1.26 10.18 -62.16
N ALA A 264 -2.41 10.62 -62.68
CA ALA A 264 -3.00 10.05 -63.89
C ALA A 264 -2.26 10.43 -65.19
N ASN A 265 -1.62 11.62 -65.22
CA ASN A 265 -0.94 12.16 -66.40
C ASN A 265 0.33 12.94 -65.99
N LYS A 266 1.26 13.09 -66.94
CA LYS A 266 2.53 13.80 -66.76
C LYS A 266 2.26 15.26 -66.36
N GLY A 267 2.65 15.65 -65.15
CA GLY A 267 2.51 17.00 -64.61
C GLY A 267 1.43 17.20 -63.54
N ASN A 268 0.55 16.20 -63.29
CA ASN A 268 -0.40 16.27 -62.18
C ASN A 268 0.25 15.81 -60.87
N PRO A 269 -0.03 16.48 -59.73
CA PRO A 269 0.47 16.02 -58.44
C PRO A 269 -0.16 14.68 -58.06
N PRO A 270 0.59 13.77 -57.42
CA PRO A 270 0.06 12.50 -56.93
C PRO A 270 -1.04 12.77 -55.90
N ARG A 271 -2.15 12.05 -56.04
CA ARG A 271 -3.31 12.18 -55.15
C ARG A 271 -3.74 10.79 -54.67
N PRO A 272 -4.38 10.67 -53.50
CA PRO A 272 -4.83 9.38 -52.98
C PRO A 272 -5.67 8.60 -54.00
N LEU A 273 -5.41 7.30 -54.14
CA LEU A 273 -6.04 6.43 -55.15
C LEU A 273 -7.57 6.51 -55.15
N ASN A 274 -8.18 6.68 -53.97
CA ASN A 274 -9.63 6.82 -53.79
C ASN A 274 -10.23 8.14 -54.30
N LYS A 275 -9.41 9.13 -54.69
CA LYS A 275 -9.85 10.48 -55.13
C LYS A 275 -9.60 10.77 -56.60
N VAL A 276 -8.99 9.86 -57.37
CA VAL A 276 -8.42 10.20 -58.69
C VAL A 276 -8.97 9.38 -59.85
N ALA A 277 -9.39 8.14 -59.63
CA ALA A 277 -9.51 7.19 -60.72
C ALA A 277 -10.96 6.83 -61.06
N SER A 278 -11.28 6.86 -62.36
CA SER A 278 -12.51 6.28 -62.93
C SER A 278 -12.49 4.75 -62.78
N GLY A 279 -13.64 4.09 -62.74
CA GLY A 279 -13.74 2.63 -62.50
C GLY A 279 -12.86 1.78 -63.44
N GLY A 280 -12.68 2.21 -64.68
CA GLY A 280 -11.80 1.55 -65.66
C GLY A 280 -10.29 1.78 -65.44
N GLU A 281 -9.90 2.90 -64.83
CA GLU A 281 -8.50 3.19 -64.48
C GLU A 281 -8.08 2.45 -63.20
N LEU A 282 -8.98 2.39 -62.21
CA LEU A 282 -8.77 1.58 -61.00
C LEU A 282 -8.54 0.11 -61.32
N ALA A 283 -9.32 -0.45 -62.25
CA ALA A 283 -9.15 -1.84 -62.68
C ALA A 283 -7.76 -2.10 -63.31
N ARG A 284 -7.26 -1.16 -64.11
CA ARG A 284 -5.93 -1.26 -64.73
C ARG A 284 -4.79 -1.07 -63.73
N ILE A 285 -4.91 -0.13 -62.79
CA ILE A 285 -3.93 0.09 -61.72
C ILE A 285 -3.89 -1.12 -60.78
N SER A 286 -5.06 -1.67 -60.42
CA SER A 286 -5.18 -2.87 -59.61
C SER A 286 -4.53 -4.07 -60.30
N LEU A 287 -4.77 -4.24 -61.62
CA LEU A 287 -4.11 -5.28 -62.42
C LEU A 287 -2.59 -5.12 -62.41
N ALA A 288 -2.07 -3.91 -62.65
CA ALA A 288 -0.64 -3.64 -62.63
C ALA A 288 -0.04 -4.00 -61.26
N LEU A 289 -0.67 -3.56 -60.17
CA LEU A 289 -0.24 -3.86 -58.81
C LEU A 289 -0.29 -5.36 -58.49
N GLN A 290 -1.34 -6.06 -58.94
CA GLN A 290 -1.49 -7.51 -58.76
C GLN A 290 -0.43 -8.30 -59.54
N VAL A 291 -0.12 -7.90 -60.77
CA VAL A 291 0.94 -8.53 -61.58
C VAL A 291 2.28 -8.37 -60.88
N VAL A 292 2.62 -7.16 -60.44
CA VAL A 292 3.88 -6.92 -59.71
C VAL A 292 3.89 -7.69 -58.38
N ALA A 293 2.80 -7.64 -57.60
CA ALA A 293 2.70 -8.35 -56.34
C ALA A 293 2.78 -9.88 -56.51
N SER A 294 2.29 -10.44 -57.61
CA SER A 294 2.37 -11.87 -57.92
C SER A 294 3.81 -12.36 -58.17
N GLN A 295 4.73 -11.47 -58.56
CA GLN A 295 6.15 -11.80 -58.66
C GLN A 295 6.80 -11.99 -57.26
N TYR A 296 6.20 -11.39 -56.22
CA TYR A 296 6.66 -11.48 -54.83
C TYR A 296 5.85 -12.44 -53.96
N THR A 297 4.73 -12.96 -54.49
CA THR A 297 3.80 -13.79 -53.72
C THR A 297 3.41 -15.00 -54.57
N GLN A 298 3.66 -16.22 -54.06
CA GLN A 298 3.15 -17.45 -54.67
C GLN A 298 1.63 -17.52 -54.47
N VAL A 299 0.87 -16.82 -55.32
CA VAL A 299 -0.60 -16.97 -55.40
C VAL A 299 -0.88 -17.95 -56.54
N PRO A 300 -1.37 -19.17 -56.25
CA PRO A 300 -1.42 -20.25 -57.25
C PRO A 300 -2.43 -20.02 -58.39
N THR A 301 -3.46 -19.18 -58.20
CA THR A 301 -4.42 -18.83 -59.26
C THR A 301 -4.94 -17.40 -59.07
N LEU A 302 -4.92 -16.59 -60.13
CA LEU A 302 -5.48 -15.24 -60.15
C LEU A 302 -6.59 -15.16 -61.20
N ILE A 303 -7.84 -14.92 -60.79
CA ILE A 303 -8.99 -14.72 -61.69
C ILE A 303 -9.21 -13.22 -61.87
N LEU A 304 -9.12 -12.73 -63.11
CA LEU A 304 -9.30 -11.32 -63.46
C LEU A 304 -10.68 -11.11 -64.08
N MET A 305 -11.52 -10.25 -63.49
CA MET A 305 -12.78 -9.84 -64.11
C MET A 305 -12.56 -8.59 -64.98
N ARG A 306 -12.88 -8.69 -66.27
CA ARG A 306 -12.96 -7.56 -67.19
C ARG A 306 -14.35 -6.93 -67.01
N SER A 307 -14.43 -5.65 -66.61
CA SER A 307 -15.70 -4.93 -66.68
C SER A 307 -16.07 -4.75 -68.16
N ILE A 308 -17.00 -5.56 -68.64
CA ILE A 308 -17.61 -5.39 -69.97
C ILE A 308 -18.54 -4.17 -69.88
N PRO A 309 -18.41 -3.16 -70.75
CA PRO A 309 -19.41 -2.10 -70.80
C PRO A 309 -20.72 -2.71 -71.32
N VAL A 310 -21.77 -2.63 -70.50
CA VAL A 310 -23.14 -2.97 -70.93
C VAL A 310 -23.55 -1.92 -71.95
N LEU A 311 -23.75 -2.35 -73.19
CA LEU A 311 -24.39 -1.55 -74.24
C LEU A 311 -25.85 -1.33 -73.83
N GLU A 312 -26.28 -0.07 -73.71
CA GLU A 312 -27.68 0.29 -73.73
C GLU A 312 -28.30 -0.18 -75.05
N GLY A 313 -29.24 -1.13 -74.96
CA GLY A 313 -30.09 -1.57 -76.05
C GLY A 313 -31.52 -1.11 -75.75
N SER A 314 -31.97 -0.16 -76.55
CA SER A 314 -33.31 0.40 -76.62
C SER A 314 -34.39 -0.67 -76.88
N GLY A 315 -35.51 -0.51 -76.18
CA GLY A 315 -36.77 -1.23 -76.36
C GLY A 315 -37.83 -0.63 -75.45
#